data_AF-A0A958SKN3-F1
#
_entry.id   AF-A0A958SKN3-F1
#
_cell.length_a   1.000
_cell.length_b   1.000
_cell.length_c   1.000
_cell.angle_alpha   90.00
_cell.angle_beta   90.00
_cell.angle_gamma   90.00
#
_symmetry.space_group_name_H-M   'P 1'
#
loop_
_entity.id
_entity.type
_entity.pdbx_description
1 polymer ?
#
loop_
_entity_poly.entity_id
_entity_poly.type
_entity_poly.pdbx_seq_one_letter_code
_entity_poly.pdbx_strand_id
1 'polypeptide(L)'
;MKLSDLLPQSTSFHLSQLDEDLTLRPITLADEIWLNETFGETGVSEMFSTLNFIEISRVVYRLLDDDSKAKLKKKKVTIYNEDGEESEHEIGGLKLLQLSISGIAEKEAIVGGLLKCLGFTEKMIDDLVDDDQEESKKKDQ
;
A
#
# COMPACT_ATOMS: atom_id res chain seq x y z
N MET A 1 21.97 -14.78 0.11
CA MET A 1 20.80 -15.24 0.90
C MET A 1 20.07 -16.31 0.10
N LYS A 2 19.45 -17.31 0.76
CA LYS A 2 18.54 -18.23 0.09
C LYS A 2 17.14 -17.63 0.17
N LEU A 3 16.38 -17.71 -0.93
CA LEU A 3 14.97 -17.29 -0.98
C LEU A 3 14.10 -17.95 0.12
N SER A 4 14.56 -19.06 0.72
CA SER A 4 13.91 -19.78 1.81
C SER A 4 13.78 -19.02 3.13
N ASP A 5 14.45 -17.88 3.28
CA ASP A 5 14.54 -17.16 4.56
C ASP A 5 13.54 -15.97 4.65
N LEU A 6 12.80 -15.67 3.57
CA LEU A 6 11.75 -14.65 3.56
C LEU A 6 10.42 -15.32 3.95
N LEU A 7 9.90 -15.02 5.15
CA LEU A 7 8.58 -15.48 5.58
C LEU A 7 7.62 -14.29 5.60
N PRO A 8 6.77 -14.14 4.57
CA PRO A 8 5.65 -13.20 4.55
C PRO A 8 4.84 -13.24 5.85
N GLN A 9 4.60 -12.07 6.47
CA GLN A 9 3.85 -11.95 7.72
C GLN A 9 2.57 -11.15 7.54
N SER A 10 1.52 -11.49 8.29
CA SER A 10 0.33 -10.64 8.39
C SER A 10 0.67 -9.38 9.18
N THR A 11 0.16 -8.23 8.75
CA THR A 11 0.33 -6.95 9.45
C THR A 11 -0.99 -6.20 9.50
N SER A 12 -1.24 -5.49 10.60
CA SER A 12 -2.39 -4.60 10.72
C SER A 12 -1.93 -3.14 10.77
N PHE A 13 -2.77 -2.24 10.25
CA PHE A 13 -2.60 -0.80 10.33
C PHE A 13 -3.95 -0.12 10.61
N HIS A 14 -3.90 1.05 11.23
CA HIS A 14 -5.09 1.81 11.62
C HIS A 14 -5.34 2.96 10.63
N LEU A 15 -6.59 3.16 10.24
CA LEU A 15 -7.03 4.32 9.44
C LEU A 15 -7.87 5.26 10.29
N SER A 16 -7.30 6.43 10.62
CA SER A 16 -7.92 7.42 11.50
C SER A 16 -9.24 7.98 10.95
N GLN A 17 -9.35 8.14 9.63
CA GLN A 17 -10.55 8.65 8.95
C GLN A 17 -11.75 7.68 9.04
N LEU A 18 -11.48 6.39 9.23
CA LEU A 18 -12.53 5.38 9.36
C LEU A 18 -12.72 4.91 10.80
N ASP A 19 -11.75 5.18 11.68
CA ASP A 19 -11.63 4.58 13.01
C ASP A 19 -11.65 3.04 12.95
N GLU A 20 -10.89 2.49 11.98
CA GLU A 20 -10.88 1.06 11.67
C GLU A 20 -9.45 0.52 11.56
N ASP A 21 -9.23 -0.63 12.17
CA ASP A 21 -8.03 -1.43 11.95
C ASP A 21 -8.23 -2.34 10.74
N LEU A 22 -7.30 -2.30 9.80
CA LEU A 22 -7.26 -3.15 8.63
C LEU A 22 -6.08 -4.11 8.71
N THR A 23 -6.28 -5.35 8.26
CA THR A 23 -5.29 -6.41 8.30
C THR A 23 -4.94 -6.88 6.89
N LEU A 24 -3.64 -6.88 6.62
CA LEU A 24 -3.03 -7.45 5.44
C LEU A 24 -2.67 -8.91 5.70
N ARG A 25 -3.12 -9.78 4.81
CA ARG A 25 -2.65 -11.17 4.77
C ARG A 25 -1.27 -11.26 4.10
N PRO A 26 -0.48 -12.30 4.42
CA PRO A 26 0.75 -12.59 3.71
C PRO A 26 0.52 -12.71 2.19
N ILE A 27 1.53 -12.31 1.41
CA ILE A 27 1.48 -12.51 -0.04
C ILE A 27 1.43 -14.00 -0.39
N THR A 28 0.68 -14.35 -1.43
CA THR A 28 0.64 -15.70 -2.00
C THR A 28 1.25 -15.69 -3.40
N LEU A 29 1.61 -16.87 -3.92
CA LEU A 29 2.07 -17.01 -5.30
C LEU A 29 1.08 -16.41 -6.33
N ALA A 30 -0.22 -16.50 -6.06
CA ALA A 30 -1.25 -15.92 -6.94
C ALA A 30 -1.20 -14.38 -6.96
N ASP A 31 -0.78 -13.75 -5.87
CA ASP A 31 -0.60 -12.31 -5.81
C ASP A 31 0.71 -11.88 -6.47
N GLU A 32 1.78 -12.68 -6.36
CA GLU A 32 3.04 -12.43 -7.08
C GLU A 32 2.84 -12.46 -8.60
N ILE A 33 2.12 -13.47 -9.10
CA ILE A 33 1.73 -13.55 -10.52
C ILE A 33 0.93 -12.31 -10.91
N TRP A 34 -0.07 -11.94 -10.10
CA TRP A 34 -0.89 -10.76 -10.36
C TRP A 34 -0.09 -9.45 -10.36
N LEU A 35 0.88 -9.30 -9.45
CA LEU A 35 1.78 -8.14 -9.39
C LEU A 35 2.60 -8.02 -10.68
N ASN A 36 3.22 -9.12 -11.11
CA ASN A 36 4.01 -9.15 -12.34
C ASN A 36 3.16 -8.89 -13.59
N GLU A 37 1.93 -9.39 -13.64
CA GLU A 37 1.00 -9.13 -14.76
C GLU A 37 0.49 -7.67 -14.75
N THR A 38 0.28 -7.09 -13.58
CA THR A 38 -0.33 -5.75 -13.43
C THR A 38 0.68 -4.62 -13.58
N PHE A 39 1.89 -4.80 -13.05
CA PHE A 39 2.92 -3.76 -12.96
C PHE A 39 4.18 -4.09 -13.78
N GLY A 40 4.33 -5.32 -14.27
CA GLY A 40 5.56 -5.79 -14.92
C GLY A 40 6.67 -6.12 -13.91
N GLU A 41 7.79 -6.65 -14.42
CA GLU A 41 8.94 -7.07 -13.58
C GLU A 41 9.57 -5.91 -12.79
N THR A 42 9.54 -4.68 -13.32
CA THR A 42 10.14 -3.50 -12.69
C THR A 42 9.14 -2.60 -11.97
N GLY A 43 7.84 -2.71 -12.27
CA GLY A 43 6.85 -1.75 -11.79
C GLY A 43 6.60 -1.81 -10.28
N VAL A 44 6.84 -2.96 -9.64
CA VAL A 44 6.78 -3.05 -8.17
C VAL A 44 7.88 -2.21 -7.54
N SER A 45 9.11 -2.28 -8.06
CA SER A 45 10.23 -1.46 -7.57
C SER A 45 9.95 0.03 -7.76
N GLU A 46 9.49 0.42 -8.95
CA GLU A 46 9.19 1.81 -9.30
C GLU A 46 8.05 2.40 -8.45
N MET A 47 7.02 1.59 -8.16
CA MET A 47 5.91 1.97 -7.28
C MET A 47 6.40 2.37 -5.88
N PHE A 48 7.37 1.64 -5.32
CA PHE A 48 7.94 1.97 -4.01
C PHE A 48 8.89 3.16 -4.07
N SER A 49 9.77 3.25 -5.07
CA SER A 49 10.71 4.37 -5.23
C SER A 49 10.00 5.70 -5.43
N THR A 50 8.87 5.72 -6.15
CA THR A 50 8.10 6.94 -6.39
C THR A 50 7.04 7.23 -5.32
N LEU A 51 6.89 6.32 -4.34
CA LEU A 51 5.80 6.34 -3.36
C LEU A 51 4.43 6.58 -4.03
N ASN A 52 4.17 5.89 -5.14
CA ASN A 52 2.92 6.04 -5.88
C ASN A 52 1.75 5.43 -5.08
N PHE A 53 1.17 6.24 -4.18
CA PHE A 53 0.13 5.77 -3.26
C PHE A 53 -1.14 5.30 -3.96
N ILE A 54 -1.38 5.70 -5.21
CA ILE A 54 -2.51 5.17 -6.00
C ILE A 54 -2.30 3.68 -6.26
N GLU A 55 -1.09 3.30 -6.67
CA GLU A 55 -0.71 1.91 -6.96
C GLU A 55 -0.48 1.10 -5.69
N ILE A 56 0.19 1.66 -4.68
CA ILE A 56 0.36 1.04 -3.37
C ILE A 56 -1.01 0.68 -2.79
N SER A 57 -1.99 1.59 -2.87
CA SER A 57 -3.35 1.32 -2.39
C SER A 57 -4.02 0.16 -3.12
N ARG A 58 -3.71 -0.08 -4.41
CA ARG A 58 -4.23 -1.23 -5.17
C ARG A 58 -3.68 -2.53 -4.61
N VAL A 59 -2.38 -2.58 -4.32
CA VAL A 59 -1.73 -3.75 -3.74
C VAL A 59 -2.23 -4.00 -2.32
N VAL A 60 -2.31 -2.96 -1.50
CA VAL A 60 -2.87 -3.01 -0.13
C VAL A 60 -4.28 -3.57 -0.17
N TYR A 61 -5.17 -3.01 -1.01
CA TYR A 61 -6.54 -3.49 -1.12
C TYR A 61 -6.64 -4.96 -1.56
N ARG A 62 -5.74 -5.42 -2.45
CA ARG A 62 -5.66 -6.83 -2.86
C ARG A 62 -5.31 -7.74 -1.69
N LEU A 63 -4.34 -7.31 -0.87
CA LEU A 63 -3.80 -8.03 0.28
C LEU A 63 -4.61 -7.87 1.56
N LEU A 64 -5.64 -7.03 1.60
CA LEU A 64 -6.57 -7.04 2.73
C LEU A 64 -7.27 -8.39 2.86
N ASP A 65 -7.44 -8.85 4.10
CA ASP A 65 -8.33 -9.97 4.40
C ASP A 65 -9.80 -9.60 4.15
N ASP A 66 -10.67 -10.63 4.20
CA ASP A 66 -12.07 -10.46 3.85
C ASP A 66 -12.82 -9.59 4.88
N ASP A 67 -12.45 -9.68 6.16
CA ASP A 67 -13.02 -8.87 7.23
C ASP A 67 -12.69 -7.38 7.04
N SER A 68 -11.44 -7.07 6.69
CA SER A 68 -10.98 -5.70 6.40
C SER A 68 -11.59 -5.15 5.13
N LYS A 69 -11.78 -5.99 4.09
CA LYS A 69 -12.53 -5.59 2.88
C LYS A 69 -13.99 -5.29 3.19
N ALA A 70 -14.61 -6.00 4.13
CA ALA A 70 -15.98 -5.76 4.53
C ALA A 70 -16.16 -4.39 5.22
N LYS A 71 -15.15 -3.92 5.97
CA LYS A 71 -15.12 -2.57 6.57
C LYS A 71 -15.08 -1.45 5.52
N LEU A 72 -14.59 -1.77 4.32
CA LEU A 72 -14.55 -0.87 3.17
C LEU A 72 -15.78 -0.99 2.25
N LYS A 73 -16.90 -1.58 2.71
CA LYS A 73 -18.15 -1.59 1.94
C LYS A 73 -18.63 -0.16 1.64
N LYS A 74 -19.43 -0.02 0.59
CA LYS A 74 -19.94 1.28 0.11
C LYS A 74 -20.53 2.09 1.26
N LYS A 75 -20.04 3.32 1.43
CA LYS A 75 -20.60 4.33 2.31
C LYS A 75 -21.12 5.48 1.46
N LYS A 76 -22.23 6.08 1.87
CA LYS A 76 -22.70 7.34 1.29
C LYS A 76 -21.79 8.46 1.76
N VAL A 77 -21.29 9.25 0.83
CA VAL A 77 -20.44 10.41 1.10
C VAL A 77 -21.03 11.59 0.35
N THR A 78 -21.20 12.69 1.06
CA THR A 78 -21.64 13.96 0.47
C THR A 78 -20.41 14.70 -0.03
N ILE A 79 -20.37 14.97 -1.33
CA ILE A 79 -19.33 15.78 -1.96
C ILE A 79 -19.94 17.13 -2.31
N TYR A 80 -19.27 18.19 -1.88
CA TYR A 80 -19.60 19.57 -2.22
C TYR A 80 -18.75 19.99 -3.41
N ASN A 81 -19.38 20.46 -4.49
CA ASN A 81 -18.65 21.08 -5.60
C ASN A 81 -18.27 22.54 -5.27
N GLU A 82 -17.50 23.19 -6.14
CA GLU A 82 -17.05 24.58 -5.95
C GLU A 82 -18.20 25.61 -5.91
N ASP A 83 -19.37 25.23 -6.44
CA ASP A 83 -20.60 26.02 -6.41
C ASP A 83 -21.45 25.78 -5.14
N GLY A 84 -21.00 24.89 -4.24
CA GLY A 84 -21.67 24.57 -2.98
C GLY A 84 -22.86 23.61 -3.11
N GLU A 85 -23.04 22.97 -4.27
CA GLU A 85 -24.07 21.96 -4.47
C GLU A 85 -23.66 20.60 -3.89
N GLU A 86 -24.60 19.97 -3.20
CA GLU A 86 -24.43 18.65 -2.60
C GLU A 86 -24.71 17.56 -3.63
N SER A 87 -23.76 16.62 -3.74
CA SER A 87 -23.94 15.38 -4.49
C SER A 87 -23.67 14.18 -3.57
N GLU A 88 -24.66 13.30 -3.42
CA GLU A 88 -24.48 12.03 -2.72
C GLU A 88 -23.79 11.03 -3.66
N HIS A 89 -22.61 10.57 -3.27
CA HIS A 89 -21.90 9.49 -3.93
C HIS A 89 -21.79 8.26 -3.03
N GLU A 90 -22.03 7.09 -3.59
CA GLU A 90 -21.64 5.83 -2.93
C GLU A 90 -20.18 5.52 -3.24
N ILE A 91 -19.31 5.65 -2.25
CA ILE A 91 -17.88 5.33 -2.38
C ILE A 91 -17.56 4.13 -1.51
N GLY A 92 -16.85 3.15 -2.07
CA GLY A 92 -16.44 1.93 -1.37
C GLY A 92 -15.16 1.33 -1.95
N GLY A 93 -14.74 0.22 -1.37
CA GLY A 93 -13.59 -0.58 -1.78
C GLY A 93 -12.29 0.23 -1.82
N LEU A 94 -11.54 0.05 -2.91
CA LEU A 94 -10.28 0.74 -3.14
C LEU A 94 -10.41 2.27 -3.07
N LYS A 95 -11.51 2.84 -3.59
CA LYS A 95 -11.68 4.29 -3.62
C LYS A 95 -11.87 4.86 -2.21
N LEU A 96 -12.59 4.15 -1.36
CA LEU A 96 -12.74 4.52 0.05
C LEU A 96 -11.39 4.43 0.76
N LEU A 97 -10.64 3.34 0.57
CA LEU A 97 -9.29 3.19 1.12
C LEU A 97 -8.38 4.36 0.75
N GLN A 98 -8.33 4.73 -0.54
CA GLN A 98 -7.50 5.84 -1.02
C GLN A 98 -7.87 7.19 -0.39
N LEU A 99 -9.16 7.44 -0.15
CA LEU A 99 -9.62 8.69 0.49
C LEU A 99 -9.40 8.68 2.01
N SER A 100 -9.34 7.50 2.62
CA SER A 100 -9.15 7.34 4.06
C SER A 100 -7.69 7.44 4.50
N ILE A 101 -6.74 7.36 3.58
CA ILE A 101 -5.31 7.56 3.85
C ILE A 101 -5.00 9.05 3.78
N SER A 102 -4.88 9.70 4.93
CA SER A 102 -4.72 11.15 5.04
C SER A 102 -3.39 11.58 5.68
N GLY A 103 -2.86 10.79 6.62
CA GLY A 103 -1.66 11.11 7.39
C GLY A 103 -0.37 10.50 6.84
N ILE A 104 0.76 11.16 7.08
CA ILE A 104 2.10 10.62 6.78
C ILE A 104 2.35 9.34 7.59
N ALA A 105 1.96 9.32 8.87
CA ALA A 105 2.11 8.14 9.72
C ALA A 105 1.32 6.92 9.18
N GLU A 106 0.13 7.14 8.61
CA GLU A 106 -0.67 6.07 7.99
C GLU A 106 0.02 5.54 6.73
N LYS A 107 0.57 6.44 5.92
CA LYS A 107 1.36 6.09 4.73
C LYS A 107 2.58 5.25 5.07
N GLU A 108 3.33 5.62 6.10
CA GLU A 108 4.48 4.87 6.61
C GLU A 108 4.06 3.49 7.15
N ALA A 109 2.99 3.42 7.93
CA ALA A 109 2.47 2.16 8.47
C ALA A 109 2.03 1.21 7.35
N ILE A 110 1.39 1.73 6.30
CA ILE A 110 0.96 0.96 5.13
C ILE A 110 2.17 0.43 4.35
N VAL A 111 3.16 1.28 4.06
CA VAL A 111 4.36 0.86 3.32
C VAL A 111 5.15 -0.17 4.13
N GLY A 112 5.40 0.09 5.41
CA GLY A 112 6.09 -0.85 6.30
C GLY A 112 5.35 -2.17 6.45
N GLY A 113 4.02 -2.13 6.57
CA GLY A 113 3.20 -3.35 6.62
C GLY A 113 3.22 -4.13 5.31
N LEU A 114 3.17 -3.43 4.18
CA LEU A 114 3.24 -4.05 2.85
C LEU A 114 4.59 -4.76 2.66
N LEU A 115 5.70 -4.14 3.03
CA LEU A 115 7.03 -4.74 2.95
C LEU A 115 7.13 -6.04 3.78
N LYS A 116 6.56 -6.04 4.99
CA LYS A 116 6.46 -7.26 5.83
C LYS A 116 5.59 -8.35 5.20
N CYS A 117 4.49 -7.97 4.56
CA CYS A 117 3.61 -8.90 3.85
C CYS A 117 4.24 -9.47 2.58
N LEU A 118 5.13 -8.72 1.94
CA LEU A 118 5.93 -9.16 0.78
C LEU A 118 7.14 -10.01 1.20
N GLY A 119 7.41 -10.11 2.50
CA GLY A 119 8.53 -10.89 3.04
C GLY A 119 9.86 -10.14 3.04
N PHE A 120 9.90 -8.84 2.74
CA PHE A 120 11.11 -8.04 2.93
C PHE A 120 11.46 -7.98 4.41
N THR A 121 12.70 -8.32 4.74
CA THR A 121 13.25 -8.15 6.09
C THR A 121 13.67 -6.70 6.30
N GLU A 122 13.65 -6.19 7.54
CA GLU A 122 14.10 -4.81 7.87
C GLU A 122 15.48 -4.49 7.27
N LYS A 123 16.37 -5.49 7.22
CA LYS A 123 17.70 -5.37 6.60
C LYS A 123 17.67 -5.07 5.09
N MET A 124 16.70 -5.60 4.35
CA MET A 124 16.53 -5.31 2.91
C MET A 124 15.94 -3.92 2.65
N ILE A 125 15.16 -3.41 3.61
CA ILE A 125 14.62 -2.05 3.57
C ILE A 125 15.76 -1.06 3.78
N ASP A 126 16.65 -1.33 4.74
CA ASP A 126 17.85 -0.53 4.97
C ASP A 126 18.80 -0.55 3.75
N ASP A 127 19.05 -1.73 3.16
CA ASP A 127 19.91 -1.86 1.97
C ASP A 127 19.34 -1.10 0.74
N LEU A 128 18.01 -1.05 0.57
CA LEU A 128 17.33 -0.27 -0.48
C LEU A 128 17.48 1.25 -0.28
N VAL A 129 17.46 1.71 0.96
CA VAL A 129 17.61 3.14 1.31
C VAL A 129 19.07 3.59 1.13
N ASP A 130 20.03 2.71 1.38
CA ASP A 130 21.47 3.01 1.23
C ASP A 130 21.92 3.04 -0.24
N ASP A 131 21.40 2.19 -1.12
CA ASP A 131 21.73 2.18 -2.56
C ASP A 131 21.32 3.48 -3.29
N ASP A 132 20.16 4.06 -2.94
CA ASP A 132 19.69 5.35 -3.49
C ASP A 132 20.61 6.53 -3.10
N GLN A 133 21.29 6.45 -1.94
CA GLN A 133 22.25 7.47 -1.51
C GLN A 133 23.61 7.37 -2.21
N GLU A 134 24.03 6.18 -2.66
CA GLU A 134 25.27 6.01 -3.41
C GLU A 134 25.15 6.48 -4.86
N GLU A 135 24.02 6.26 -5.52
CA GLU A 135 23.79 6.77 -6.88
C GLU A 135 23.73 8.31 -6.94
N SER A 136 23.16 8.92 -5.91
CA SER A 136 23.09 10.38 -5.76
C SER A 136 24.48 11.02 -5.64
N LYS A 137 25.45 10.35 -4.99
CA LYS A 137 26.83 10.87 -4.83
C LYS A 137 27.70 10.70 -6.08
N LYS A 138 27.37 9.78 -6.99
CA LYS A 138 28.12 9.59 -8.26
C LYS A 138 27.72 10.57 -9.36
N LYS A 139 26.56 11.22 -9.27
CA LYS A 139 26.13 12.24 -10.25
C LYS A 139 26.68 13.64 -9.98
N ASP A 140 27.22 13.89 -8.79
CA ASP A 140 27.83 15.17 -8.39
C ASP A 140 29.38 15.15 -8.41
N GLN A 141 30.01 14.14 -9.04
CA GLN A 141 31.47 14.06 -9.26
C GLN A 141 31.86 14.13 -10.73
#